data_AF-A0A0R2H4B7-F1
#
_entry.id   AF-A0A0R2H4B7-F1
#
_cell.length_a   1.000
_cell.length_b   1.000
_cell.length_c   1.000
_cell.angle_alpha   90.00
_cell.angle_beta   90.00
_cell.angle_gamma   90.00
#
_symmetry.space_group_name_H-M   'P 1'
#
loop_
_entity.id
_entity.type
_entity.pdbx_description
1 polymer ?
#
loop_
_entity_poly.entity_id
_entity_poly.type
_entity_poly.pdbx_seq_one_letter_code
_entity_poly.pdbx_strand_id
1 'polypeptide(L)' 'MKKSRSYVSQYRRRALARHLIVATGYGKVAYTLPQFKEFILATQDPDTIYYQPVEIGG' A
#
# COMPACT_ATOMS: atom_id res chain seq x y z
N MET A 1 -12.74 -7.14 -7.42
CA MET A 1 -13.49 -5.86 -7.43
C MET A 1 -12.54 -4.68 -7.53
N LYS A 2 -12.72 -3.76 -8.49
CA LYS A 2 -11.99 -2.48 -8.48
C LYS A 2 -12.43 -1.67 -7.25
N LYS A 3 -11.50 -1.29 -6.37
CA LYS A 3 -11.83 -0.48 -5.19
C LYS A 3 -12.49 0.82 -5.63
N SER A 4 -13.53 1.25 -4.93
CA SER A 4 -14.23 2.49 -5.27
C SER A 4 -13.29 3.69 -5.14
N ARG A 5 -13.46 4.70 -6.00
CA ARG A 5 -12.62 5.91 -5.99
C ARG A 5 -12.64 6.62 -4.62
N SER A 6 -13.78 6.55 -3.92
CA SER A 6 -13.95 7.03 -2.54
C SER A 6 -13.06 6.26 -1.54
N TYR A 7 -13.05 4.93 -1.62
CA TYR A 7 -12.22 4.10 -0.76
C TYR A 7 -10.73 4.44 -0.91
N VAL A 8 -10.25 4.56 -2.15
CA VAL A 8 -8.84 4.87 -2.44
C VAL A 8 -8.46 6.24 -1.87
N SER A 9 -9.34 7.24 -2.02
CA SER A 9 -9.12 8.59 -1.48
C SER A 9 -9.05 8.60 0.05
N GLN A 10 -9.97 7.90 0.73
CA GLN A 10 -9.96 7.79 2.19
C GLN A 10 -8.72 7.04 2.71
N TYR A 11 -8.35 5.94 2.04
CA TYR A 11 -7.15 5.18 2.40
C TYR A 11 -5.89 6.04 2.28
N ARG A 12 -5.74 6.78 1.17
CA ARG A 12 -4.63 7.72 0.98
C ARG A 12 -4.57 8.77 2.08
N ARG A 13 -5.72 9.38 2.45
CA ARG A 13 -5.79 10.37 3.52
C ARG A 13 -5.34 9.79 4.86
N ARG A 14 -5.78 8.57 5.19
CA ARG A 14 -5.36 7.86 6.41
C ARG A 14 -3.88 7.50 6.41
N ALA A 15 -3.31 7.11 5.26
CA ALA A 15 -1.89 6.79 5.14
C ALA A 15 -1.00 8.03 5.32
N LEU A 16 -1.40 9.19 4.78
CA LEU A 16 -0.74 10.47 5.02
C LEU A 16 -0.82 10.88 6.49
N ALA A 17 -1.99 10.80 7.11
CA ALA A 17 -2.19 11.17 8.51
C ALA A 17 -1.39 10.30 9.49
N ARG A 18 -1.05 9.07 9.09
CA ARG A 18 -0.21 8.14 9.88
C ARG A 18 1.27 8.20 9.51
N HIS A 19 1.68 9.15 8.68
CA HIS A 19 3.06 9.28 8.19
C HIS A 19 3.60 8.01 7.52
N LEU A 20 2.74 7.16 6.95
CA LEU A 20 3.17 5.95 6.22
C LEU A 20 3.67 6.29 4.82
N ILE A 21 3.14 7.37 4.26
CA ILE A 21 3.51 7.92 2.95
C ILE A 21 3.69 9.42 3.04
N VAL A 22 4.51 9.97 2.15
CA VAL A 22 4.74 11.41 1.98
C VAL A 22 4.32 11.82 0.57
N ALA A 23 3.68 12.98 0.43
CA ALA A 23 3.33 13.51 -0.88
C ALA A 23 4.59 14.05 -1.58
N THR A 24 4.90 13.52 -2.77
CA THR A 24 6.10 13.92 -3.54
C THR A 24 5.76 14.80 -4.75
N GLY A 25 4.48 14.99 -5.06
CA GLY A 25 3.98 15.77 -6.22
C GLY A 25 3.48 14.92 -7.38
N TYR A 26 2.79 15.54 -8.34
CA TYR A 26 2.24 14.90 -9.57
C TYR A 26 1.39 13.64 -9.32
N GLY A 27 0.63 13.62 -8.22
CA GLY A 27 -0.18 12.47 -7.85
C GLY A 27 0.60 11.28 -7.28
N LYS A 28 1.93 11.38 -7.18
CA LYS A 28 2.80 10.35 -6.60
C LYS A 28 2.95 10.52 -5.09
N VAL A 29 3.28 9.41 -4.43
CA VAL A 29 3.58 9.34 -2.99
C VAL A 29 4.84 8.51 -2.81
N ALA A 30 5.68 8.89 -1.85
CA ALA A 30 6.80 8.08 -1.39
C ALA A 30 6.41 7.36 -0.11
N TYR A 31 7.02 6.21 0.15
CA TYR A 31 6.93 5.55 1.45
C TYR A 31 7.87 6.21 2.44
N THR A 32 7.43 6.36 3.69
CA THR A 32 8.27 6.93 4.75
C THR A 32 9.24 5.90 5.31
N LEU A 33 8.86 4.63 5.31
CA LEU A 33 9.70 3.53 5.75
C LEU A 33 10.66 3.11 4.63
N PRO A 34 11.97 3.01 4.91
CA PRO A 34 12.92 2.39 4.00
C PRO A 34 12.47 0.98 3.66
N GLN A 35 12.71 0.55 2.42
CA GLN A 35 12.44 -0.82 1.95
C GLN A 35 10.96 -1.26 1.98
N PHE A 36 10.02 -0.35 2.28
CA PHE A 36 8.62 -0.71 2.40
C PHE A 36 7.98 -1.13 1.07
N LYS A 37 8.51 -0.62 -0.04
CA LYS A 37 8.10 -1.05 -1.39
C LYS A 37 8.48 -2.52 -1.61
N GLU A 38 9.71 -2.88 -1.26
CA GLU A 38 10.29 -4.21 -1.35
C GLU A 38 9.52 -5.19 -0.46
N PHE A 39 9.16 -4.76 0.75
CA PHE A 39 8.27 -5.51 1.63
C PHE A 39 6.90 -5.79 0.99
N ILE A 40 6.22 -4.77 0.44
CA ILE A 40 4.92 -4.96 -0.25
C ILE A 40 5.05 -5.91 -1.44
N LEU A 41 6.17 -5.85 -2.18
CA LEU A 41 6.42 -6.77 -3.29
C LEU A 41 6.63 -8.19 -2.79
N ALA A 42 7.40 -8.39 -1.73
CA ALA A 42 7.60 -9.70 -1.11
C ALA A 42 6.28 -10.32 -0.64
N THR A 43 5.36 -9.52 -0.07
CA THR A 43 4.05 -10.05 0.36
C THR A 43 3.19 -10.61 -0.77
N GLN A 44 3.48 -10.26 -2.03
CA GLN A 44 2.79 -10.76 -3.22
C GLN A 44 3.53 -11.90 -3.92
N ASP A 45 4.78 -12.17 -3.51
CA ASP A 45 5.64 -13.18 -4.09
C ASP A 45 5.54 -14.50 -3.28
N PRO A 46 5.00 -15.58 -3.87
CA PRO A 46 4.82 -16.89 -3.23
C PRO A 46 6.11 -17.51 -2.70
N ASP A 47 7.27 -17.14 -3.28
CA ASP A 47 8.56 -17.72 -2.93
C ASP A 47 9.22 -17.03 -1.72
N THR A 48 8.55 -16.04 -1.12
CA THR A 48 9.07 -15.33 0.05
C THR A 48 8.38 -15.74 1.35
N ILE A 49 9.12 -15.65 2.46
CA ILE A 49 8.58 -15.89 3.82
C ILE A 49 7.51 -14.88 4.24
N TYR A 50 7.37 -13.77 3.51
CA TYR A 50 6.41 -12.71 3.78
C TYR A 50 5.14 -12.85 2.94
N TYR A 51 5.06 -13.88 2.10
CA TYR A 51 3.89 -14.12 1.25
C TYR A 51 2.63 -14.20 2.11
N GLN A 52 1.69 -13.31 1.82
CA GLN A 52 0.38 -13.34 2.45
C GLN A 52 -0.66 -13.51 1.34
N PRO A 53 -1.25 -14.72 1.20
CA PRO A 53 -2.31 -14.91 0.22
C PRO A 53 -3.43 -13.93 0.55
N VAL A 54 -3.74 -13.07 -0.42
CA VAL A 54 -4.82 -12.09 -0.26
C VAL A 54 -6.13 -12.86 -0.32
N GLU A 55 -6.62 -13.35 0.82
CA GLU A 55 -7.98 -13.85 0.93
C GLU A 55 -8.93 -12.67 0.70
N ILE A 56 -9.49 -12.60 -0.49
CA ILE A 56 -10.58 -11.67 -0.80
C ILE A 56 -11.80 -12.23 -0.07
N GLY A 57 -11.98 -11.83 1.18
CA GLY A 57 -13.21 -12.11 1.94
C GLY A 57 -14.44 -11.73 1.12
N GLY A 58 -15.42 -12.66 1.11
CA GLY A 58 -16.68 -12.58 0.37
C GLY A 58 -17.64 -11.51 0.83
#